data_AF-A0A431WS04-F1
#
_entry.id   AF-A0A431WS04-F1
#
_cell.length_a   1.000
_cell.length_b   1.000
_cell.length_c   1.000
_cell.angle_alpha   90.00
_cell.angle_beta   90.00
_cell.angle_gamma   90.00
#
_symmetry.space_group_name_H-M   'P 1'
#
loop_
_entity.id
_entity.type
_entity.pdbx_description
1 polymer ?
#
loop_
_entity_poly.entity_id
_entity_poly.type
_entity_poly.pdbx_seq_one_letter_code
_entity_poly.pdbx_strand_id
1 'polypeptide(L)' 'MSNFNDFFEKLGTDSDLMDAYKQDPEGVMKANGLTDEEIKTVMSGDTNKIKSLSGESVEAKTYMIIASPKDQK' A
#
# COMPACT_ATOMS: atom_id res chain seq x y z
N MET A 1 -3.97 14.41 5.02
CA MET A 1 -4.59 13.98 3.76
C MET A 1 -3.50 13.24 3.02
N SER A 2 -3.45 11.93 3.25
CA SER A 2 -2.24 11.14 3.12
C SER A 2 -2.27 10.45 1.76
N ASN A 3 -1.47 10.95 0.80
CA ASN A 3 -1.32 10.33 -0.54
C ASN A 3 -1.06 8.82 -0.46
N PHE A 4 -0.47 8.36 0.64
CA PHE A 4 -0.38 6.96 1.03
C PHE A 4 -1.74 6.22 1.00
N ASN A 5 -2.73 6.70 1.74
CA ASN A 5 -4.02 6.00 1.87
C ASN A 5 -4.78 6.00 0.55
N ASP A 6 -4.83 7.15 -0.12
CA ASP A 6 -5.44 7.28 -1.46
C ASP A 6 -4.77 6.35 -2.48
N PHE A 7 -3.45 6.19 -2.41
CA PHE A 7 -2.72 5.27 -3.29
C PHE A 7 -3.10 3.82 -3.02
N PHE A 8 -3.13 3.36 -1.77
CA PHE A 8 -3.47 1.98 -1.47
C PHE A 8 -4.95 1.65 -1.72
N GLU A 9 -5.84 2.63 -1.56
CA GLU A 9 -7.25 2.49 -1.94
C GLU A 9 -7.41 2.36 -3.47
N LYS A 10 -6.70 3.18 -4.24
CA LYS A 10 -6.61 3.04 -5.69
C LYS A 10 -5.96 1.72 -6.10
N LEU A 11 -4.89 1.30 -5.44
CA LEU A 11 -4.21 0.03 -5.73
C LEU A 11 -5.16 -1.17 -5.53
N GLY A 12 -6.04 -1.11 -4.55
CA GLY A 12 -7.05 -2.15 -4.31
C GLY A 12 -8.22 -2.15 -5.30
N THR A 13 -8.43 -1.07 -6.05
CA THR A 13 -9.59 -0.89 -6.94
C THR A 13 -9.21 -0.81 -8.42
N ASP A 14 -7.98 -0.42 -8.73
CA ASP A 14 -7.42 -0.26 -10.07
C ASP A 14 -6.49 -1.44 -10.39
N SER A 15 -6.93 -2.29 -11.31
CA SER A 15 -6.18 -3.48 -11.73
C SER A 15 -4.92 -3.13 -12.53
N ASP A 16 -4.96 -2.06 -13.32
CA ASP A 16 -3.79 -1.61 -14.10
C ASP A 16 -2.71 -1.07 -13.16
N LEU A 17 -3.12 -0.32 -12.12
CA LEU A 17 -2.22 0.15 -11.07
C LEU A 17 -1.59 -1.02 -10.31
N MET A 18 -2.38 -2.06 -10.00
CA MET A 18 -1.91 -3.27 -9.33
C MET A 18 -0.90 -4.04 -10.18
N ASP A 19 -1.13 -4.20 -11.49
CA ASP A 19 -0.17 -4.86 -12.36
C ASP A 19 1.10 -4.04 -12.56
N ALA A 20 1.00 -2.72 -12.69
CA ALA A 20 2.16 -1.84 -12.70
C ALA A 20 2.97 -1.96 -11.39
N TYR A 21 2.29 -2.00 -10.24
CA TYR A 21 2.92 -2.14 -8.93
C TYR A 21 3.61 -3.51 -8.76
N LYS A 22 3.09 -4.58 -9.36
CA LYS A 22 3.78 -5.88 -9.38
C LYS A 22 5.06 -5.85 -10.22
N GLN A 23 5.10 -5.04 -11.27
CA GLN A 23 6.27 -4.91 -12.14
C GLN A 23 7.34 -3.98 -11.53
N ASP A 24 6.91 -2.81 -11.04
CA ASP A 24 7.78 -1.80 -10.45
C ASP A 24 7.07 -1.08 -9.28
N PRO A 25 7.09 -1.66 -8.08
CA PRO A 25 6.38 -1.08 -6.95
C PRO A 25 6.97 0.26 -6.51
N GLU A 26 8.30 0.43 -6.54
CA GLU A 26 8.95 1.72 -6.21
C GLU A 26 8.60 2.81 -7.21
N GLY A 27 8.68 2.53 -8.50
CA GLY A 27 8.36 3.48 -9.56
C GLY A 27 6.90 3.90 -9.53
N VAL A 28 5.98 2.96 -9.32
CA VAL A 28 4.54 3.25 -9.20
C VAL A 28 4.25 4.09 -7.97
N MET A 29 4.84 3.77 -6.82
CA MET A 29 4.65 4.58 -5.61
C MET A 29 5.20 6.01 -5.78
N LYS A 30 6.40 6.17 -6.38
CA LYS A 30 6.96 7.51 -6.71
C LYS A 30 6.05 8.29 -7.66
N ALA A 31 5.56 7.64 -8.70
CA ALA A 31 4.68 8.25 -9.70
C ALA A 31 3.34 8.71 -9.08
N ASN A 32 2.90 8.04 -8.01
CA ASN A 32 1.70 8.40 -7.26
C ASN A 32 1.95 9.41 -6.13
N GLY A 33 3.16 9.95 -6.01
CA GLY A 33 3.49 11.01 -5.07
C GLY A 33 3.76 10.52 -3.65
N LEU A 34 4.10 9.24 -3.47
CA LEU A 34 4.65 8.74 -2.20
C LEU A 34 6.09 9.23 -2.04
N THR A 35 6.44 9.54 -0.80
CA THR A 35 7.79 9.92 -0.42
C THR A 35 8.71 8.71 -0.36
N ASP A 36 10.02 8.92 -0.53
CA ASP A 36 11.01 7.85 -0.41
C ASP A 36 10.93 7.11 0.96
N GLU A 37 10.51 7.80 2.03
CA GLU A 37 10.32 7.20 3.35
C GLU A 37 9.13 6.24 3.41
N GLU A 38 8.00 6.61 2.81
CA GLU A 38 6.82 5.76 2.69
C GLU A 38 7.12 4.54 1.80
N ILE A 39 7.80 4.77 0.68
CA ILE A 39 8.21 3.72 -0.26
C ILE A 39 9.13 2.72 0.42
N LYS A 40 10.17 3.21 1.10
CA LYS A 40 11.12 2.36 1.81
C LYS A 40 10.41 1.56 2.91
N THR A 41 9.41 2.13 3.55
CA THR A 41 8.61 1.45 4.57
C THR A 41 7.80 0.30 3.98
N VAL A 42 7.11 0.53 2.86
CA VAL A 42 6.34 -0.50 2.14
C VAL A 42 7.26 -1.60 1.60
N MET A 43 8.39 -1.22 1.00
CA MET A 43 9.40 -2.15 0.47
C MET A 43 10.11 -2.95 1.54
N SER A 44 10.28 -2.39 2.73
CA SER A 44 10.81 -3.13 3.89
C SER A 44 9.80 -4.13 4.47
N GLY A 45 8.52 -4.03 4.09
CA GLY A 45 7.44 -4.83 4.69
C GLY A 45 7.20 -4.53 6.17
N ASP A 46 7.64 -3.36 6.65
CA ASP A 46 7.58 -2.99 8.06
C ASP A 46 6.15 -2.59 8.42
N THR A 47 5.34 -3.59 8.78
CA THR A 47 3.92 -3.45 9.10
C THR A 47 3.64 -2.48 10.25
N ASN A 48 4.58 -2.26 11.18
CA ASN A 48 4.42 -1.26 12.23
C ASN A 48 4.54 0.16 11.68
N LYS A 49 5.53 0.39 10.81
CA LYS A 49 5.69 1.68 10.14
C LYS A 49 4.58 1.93 9.11
N ILE A 50 4.14 0.92 8.38
CA ILE A 50 3.00 1.02 7.45
C ILE A 50 1.75 1.47 8.22
N LYS A 51 1.46 0.88 9.39
CA LYS A 51 0.36 1.32 10.27
C LYS A 51 0.53 2.76 10.76
N SER A 52 1.76 3.14 11.09
CA SER A 52 2.07 4.51 11.56
C SER A 52 1.88 5.54 10.45
N LEU A 53 2.22 5.20 9.20
CA LEU A 53 2.07 6.06 8.02
C LEU A 53 0.63 6.15 7.53
N SER A 54 -0.11 5.04 7.57
CA SER A 54 -1.52 5.05 7.20
C SER A 54 -2.38 5.85 8.18
N GLY A 55 -1.85 6.12 9.37
CA GLY A 55 -2.59 6.68 10.49
C GLY A 55 -3.60 5.68 11.04
N GLU A 56 -3.95 5.84 12.31
CA GLU A 56 -4.90 5.00 13.07
C GLU A 56 -6.30 4.88 12.41
N SER A 57 -6.56 5.65 11.34
CA SER A 57 -7.84 5.76 10.63
C SER A 57 -7.95 4.94 9.34
N VAL A 58 -6.86 4.39 8.81
CA VAL A 58 -7.01 3.33 7.80
C VAL A 58 -7.23 2.06 8.57
N GLU A 59 -8.47 1.58 8.54
CA GLU A 59 -8.77 0.22 8.88
C GLU A 59 -7.71 -0.68 8.25
N ALA A 60 -6.78 -1.17 9.08
CA ALA A 60 -5.72 -2.13 8.73
C ALA A 60 -6.25 -3.42 8.08
N LYS A 61 -7.57 -3.50 7.92
CA LYS A 61 -8.33 -4.52 7.20
C LYS A 61 -7.99 -4.56 5.72
N THR A 62 -7.84 -3.44 5.02
CA THR A 62 -7.60 -3.47 3.56
C THR A 62 -6.21 -4.04 3.24
N TYR A 63 -5.20 -3.65 4.00
CA TYR A 63 -3.84 -4.22 3.90
C TYR A 63 -3.80 -5.72 4.23
N MET A 64 -4.59 -6.18 5.22
CA MET A 64 -4.67 -7.61 5.54
C MET A 64 -5.28 -8.45 4.42
N ILE A 65 -6.21 -7.90 3.63
CA ILE A 65 -6.82 -8.59 2.48
C ILE A 65 -5.79 -8.85 1.37
N ILE A 66 -4.89 -7.90 1.11
CA ILE A 66 -3.86 -8.06 0.06
C ILE A 66 -2.72 -8.99 0.50
N ALA A 67 -2.38 -9.00 1.79
CA ALA A 67 -1.31 -9.82 2.35
C ALA A 67 -1.72 -11.27 2.67
N SER A 68 -3.03 -11.58 2.73
CA SER A 68 -3.52 -12.91 3.14
C SER A 68 -4.47 -13.51 2.10
N PRO A 69 -3.98 -14.22 1.08
CA PRO A 69 -4.80 -15.13 0.31
C PRO A 69 -4.90 -16.46 1.09
N LYS A 70 -5.61 -16.49 2.22
CA LYS A 70 -5.92 -17.65 3.11
C LYS A 70 -6.53 -17.05 4.38
N ASP A 71 -7.74 -17.34 4.85
CA ASP A 71 -8.67 -18.45 4.68
C ASP A 71 -10.08 -17.85 4.86
N GLN A 72 -10.96 -17.99 3.87
CA GLN A 72 -12.39 -18.05 4.14
C GLN A 72 -12.77 -19.53 4.18
N LYS A 73 -12.82 -20.10 5.38
CA LYS A 73 -13.58 -21.31 5.65
C LYS A 73 -14.10 -21.31 7.09
#